data_AF-A0A3B9BI67-F1
#
_entry.id   AF-A0A3B9BI67-F1
#
_cell.length_a   1.000
_cell.length_b   1.000
_cell.length_c   1.000
_cell.angle_alpha   90.00
_cell.angle_beta   90.00
_cell.angle_gamma   90.00
#
_symmetry.space_group_name_H-M   'P 1'
#
loop_
_entity.id
_entity.type
_entity.pdbx_description
1 polymer ?
#
loop_
_entity_poly.entity_id
_entity_poly.type
_entity_poly.pdbx_seq_one_letter_code
_entity_poly.pdbx_strand_id
1 'polypeptide(L)'
;DGKPMEGFNAGMKGAKASADEGGVRVPFFFRWPGKFSSGKAVERITAHIDLLPTLADIAGIDQLPKGQVEGRSFVPLLKNPNAKWKDRYLFTQGARWKTGAEPTDHMWKRFAVRNERFRLVENSLYDMKADPSQTTDVADKFPKTVKSMREAYEKFWQDTRPLMVNEDAPMSPTRPYHVLYEKQLNSEGIPVWRMPKL
;
A
#
# COMPACT_ATOMS: atom_id res chain seq x y z
N ASP A 1 3.00 -7.46 -31.07
CA ASP A 1 2.81 -6.10 -31.64
C ASP A 1 3.13 -4.98 -30.64
N GLY A 2 3.77 -5.26 -29.49
CA GLY A 2 4.26 -4.22 -28.57
C GLY A 2 3.17 -3.37 -27.91
N LYS A 3 1.90 -3.76 -28.02
CA LYS A 3 0.80 -3.01 -27.40
C LYS A 3 0.91 -3.12 -25.87
N PRO A 4 0.90 -1.99 -25.15
CA PRO A 4 0.81 -2.01 -23.71
C PRO A 4 -0.45 -2.78 -23.29
N MET A 5 -0.25 -3.85 -22.52
CA MET A 5 -1.36 -4.53 -21.86
C MET A 5 -1.61 -3.81 -20.54
N GLU A 6 -2.84 -3.33 -20.33
CA GLU A 6 -3.26 -2.94 -19.00
C GLU A 6 -3.38 -4.19 -18.13
N GLY A 7 -2.76 -4.16 -16.95
CA GLY A 7 -2.83 -5.29 -16.02
C GLY A 7 -4.26 -5.50 -15.57
N PHE A 8 -4.71 -6.76 -15.55
CA PHE A 8 -6.02 -7.09 -14.99
C PHE A 8 -6.08 -6.68 -13.51
N ASN A 9 -7.04 -5.81 -13.18
CA ASN A 9 -7.24 -5.29 -11.82
C ASN A 9 -8.67 -5.57 -11.30
N ALA A 10 -9.37 -6.56 -11.88
CA ALA A 10 -10.73 -6.95 -11.50
C ALA A 10 -11.77 -5.81 -11.49
N GLY A 11 -11.64 -4.81 -12.37
CA GLY A 11 -12.59 -3.70 -12.48
C GLY A 11 -12.51 -2.71 -11.30
N MET A 12 -11.42 -2.73 -10.55
CA MET A 12 -11.15 -1.75 -9.51
C MET A 12 -10.75 -0.40 -10.13
N LYS A 13 -11.13 0.71 -9.48
CA LYS A 13 -10.70 2.04 -9.91
C LYS A 13 -9.21 2.23 -9.72
N GLY A 14 -8.57 2.88 -10.69
CA GLY A 14 -7.16 3.21 -10.66
C GLY A 14 -6.22 2.02 -10.90
N ALA A 15 -4.93 2.32 -11.00
CA ALA A 15 -3.87 1.37 -11.23
C ALA A 15 -2.61 1.79 -10.45
N LYS A 16 -1.46 1.20 -10.78
CA LYS A 16 -0.15 1.52 -10.19
C LYS A 16 0.02 3.02 -9.98
N ALA A 17 0.40 3.39 -8.76
CA ALA A 17 0.60 4.77 -8.28
C ALA A 17 -0.67 5.60 -8.02
N SER A 18 -1.88 5.03 -8.14
CA SER A 18 -3.10 5.64 -7.57
C SER A 18 -3.26 5.26 -6.09
N ALA A 19 -4.00 6.08 -5.34
CA ALA A 19 -4.49 5.78 -3.99
C ALA A 19 -5.86 5.04 -3.98
N ASP A 20 -6.46 4.86 -5.17
CA ASP A 20 -7.66 4.03 -5.36
C ASP A 20 -7.39 2.53 -5.13
N GLU A 21 -8.44 1.71 -5.01
CA GLU A 21 -8.35 0.27 -4.71
C GLU A 21 -7.44 -0.46 -5.69
N GLY A 22 -7.52 -0.17 -6.99
CA GLY A 22 -6.69 -0.81 -8.02
C GLY A 22 -5.21 -0.41 -7.95
N GLY A 23 -4.87 0.67 -7.23
CA GLY A 23 -3.48 1.07 -6.98
C GLY A 23 -2.86 0.46 -5.73
N VAL A 24 -3.67 0.05 -4.75
CA VAL A 24 -3.19 -0.36 -3.41
C VAL A 24 -3.59 -1.78 -3.00
N ARG A 25 -4.64 -2.36 -3.58
CA ARG A 25 -5.04 -3.74 -3.31
C ARG A 25 -4.25 -4.68 -4.19
N VAL A 26 -3.66 -5.68 -3.56
CA VAL A 26 -2.88 -6.71 -4.20
C VAL A 26 -3.36 -8.10 -3.76
N PRO A 27 -3.21 -9.13 -4.61
CA PRO A 27 -3.43 -10.50 -4.17
C PRO A 27 -2.43 -10.86 -3.06
N PHE A 28 -2.91 -11.51 -2.00
CA PHE A 28 -2.09 -11.97 -0.89
C PHE A 28 -2.54 -13.37 -0.47
N PHE A 29 -1.61 -14.31 -0.44
CA PHE A 29 -1.85 -15.69 -0.05
C PHE A 29 -0.90 -16.06 1.09
N PHE A 30 -1.43 -16.77 2.09
CA PHE A 30 -0.65 -17.26 3.22
C PHE A 30 -0.82 -18.78 3.33
N ARG A 31 0.27 -19.53 3.40
CA ARG A 31 0.25 -20.99 3.50
C ARG A 31 1.21 -21.47 4.57
N TRP A 32 0.68 -22.21 5.54
CA TRP A 32 1.49 -22.94 6.51
C TRP A 32 0.87 -24.32 6.79
N PRO A 33 1.37 -25.38 6.12
CA PRO A 33 0.86 -26.73 6.31
C PRO A 33 0.96 -27.19 7.76
N GLY A 34 -0.10 -27.84 8.25
CA GLY A 34 -0.18 -28.32 9.63
C GLY A 34 -0.42 -27.23 10.69
N LYS A 35 -0.45 -25.94 10.31
CA LYS A 35 -0.75 -24.82 11.24
C LYS A 35 -2.04 -24.09 10.89
N PHE A 36 -2.29 -23.84 9.60
CA PHE A 36 -3.51 -23.18 9.14
C PHE A 36 -4.26 -24.06 8.12
N SER A 37 -5.59 -24.01 8.15
CA SER A 37 -6.44 -24.71 7.19
C SER A 37 -6.34 -24.05 5.82
N SER A 38 -6.27 -24.86 4.76
CA SER A 38 -6.33 -24.40 3.37
C SER A 38 -7.74 -23.95 2.97
N GLY A 39 -7.84 -23.24 1.84
CA GLY A 39 -9.12 -22.90 1.21
C GLY A 39 -9.95 -21.85 1.95
N LYS A 40 -9.35 -21.12 2.89
CA LYS A 40 -10.02 -20.04 3.63
C LYS A 40 -9.84 -18.70 2.92
N ALA A 41 -10.93 -17.93 2.85
CA ALA A 41 -10.90 -16.52 2.49
C ALA A 41 -11.03 -15.66 3.76
N VAL A 42 -10.22 -14.60 3.85
CA VAL A 42 -10.30 -13.61 4.92
C VAL A 42 -10.71 -12.29 4.30
N GLU A 43 -11.92 -11.83 4.61
CA GLU A 43 -12.45 -10.57 4.07
C GLU A 43 -12.09 -9.33 4.91
N ARG A 44 -11.58 -9.55 6.13
CA ARG A 44 -11.16 -8.47 7.03
C ARG A 44 -9.94 -7.76 6.47
N ILE A 45 -9.94 -6.43 6.55
CA ILE A 45 -8.85 -5.62 5.99
C ILE A 45 -7.58 -5.78 6.83
N THR A 46 -6.48 -6.08 6.14
CA THR A 46 -5.10 -6.07 6.64
C THR A 46 -4.26 -5.13 5.76
N ALA A 47 -3.02 -4.87 6.16
CA ALA A 47 -2.07 -4.06 5.40
C ALA A 47 -0.68 -4.69 5.42
N HIS A 48 0.19 -4.27 4.50
CA HIS A 48 1.58 -4.74 4.45
C HIS A 48 2.34 -4.50 5.75
N ILE A 49 2.04 -3.43 6.49
CA ILE A 49 2.62 -3.14 7.82
C ILE A 49 2.30 -4.22 8.88
N ASP A 50 1.27 -5.03 8.66
CA ASP A 50 0.91 -6.14 9.57
C ASP A 50 1.80 -7.37 9.39
N LEU A 51 2.58 -7.45 8.31
CA LEU A 51 3.45 -8.61 8.03
C LEU A 51 4.50 -8.78 9.12
N LEU A 52 5.20 -7.71 9.49
CA LEU A 52 6.24 -7.76 10.52
C LEU A 52 5.70 -8.31 11.87
N PRO A 53 4.65 -7.73 12.48
CA PRO A 53 4.13 -8.26 13.74
C PRO A 53 3.51 -9.66 13.60
N THR A 54 2.96 -10.01 12.44
CA THR A 54 2.45 -11.38 12.20
C THR A 54 3.60 -12.40 12.17
N LEU A 55 4.69 -12.10 11.45
CA LEU A 55 5.84 -12.99 11.36
C LEU A 55 6.57 -13.10 12.71
N ALA A 56 6.63 -12.02 13.48
CA ALA A 56 7.17 -12.02 14.84
C ALA A 56 6.34 -12.92 15.79
N ASP A 57 5.01 -12.77 15.80
CA ASP A 57 4.08 -13.63 16.56
C ASP A 57 4.27 -15.11 16.20
N ILE A 58 4.36 -15.40 14.91
CA ILE A 58 4.65 -16.73 14.38
C ILE A 58 5.99 -17.29 14.88
N ALA A 59 7.01 -16.44 14.98
CA ALA A 59 8.35 -16.82 15.44
C ALA A 59 8.50 -16.85 16.97
N GLY A 60 7.47 -16.47 17.74
CA GLY A 60 7.56 -16.34 19.19
C GLY A 60 8.43 -15.15 19.64
N ILE A 61 8.48 -14.09 18.83
CA ILE A 61 9.20 -12.85 19.14
C ILE A 61 8.23 -11.87 19.79
N ASP A 62 8.38 -11.65 21.09
CA ASP A 62 7.49 -10.80 21.88
C ASP A 62 7.90 -9.33 21.90
N GLN A 63 9.11 -9.00 21.42
CA GLN A 63 9.66 -7.65 21.44
C GLN A 63 9.89 -7.13 20.03
N LEU A 64 9.16 -6.07 19.69
CA LEU A 64 9.32 -5.32 18.44
C LEU A 64 9.98 -3.97 18.71
N PRO A 65 10.66 -3.37 17.71
CA PRO A 65 11.21 -2.03 17.84
C PRO A 65 10.16 -1.02 18.30
N LYS A 66 10.40 -0.39 19.46
CA LYS A 66 9.46 0.56 20.06
C LYS A 66 9.30 1.77 19.15
N GLY A 67 8.04 2.13 18.87
CA GLY A 67 7.71 3.32 18.08
C GLY A 67 8.06 3.23 16.59
N GLN A 68 8.29 2.04 16.05
CA GLN A 68 8.57 1.84 14.61
C GLN A 68 7.66 0.79 13.96
N VAL A 69 6.66 0.28 14.69
CA VAL A 69 5.76 -0.76 14.21
C VAL A 69 4.31 -0.39 14.52
N GLU A 70 3.57 -0.03 13.47
CA GLU A 70 2.18 0.41 13.55
C GLU A 70 1.18 -0.69 13.15
N GLY A 71 1.69 -1.79 12.58
CA GLY A 71 0.89 -2.96 12.23
C GLY A 71 0.43 -3.78 13.43
N ARG A 72 -0.37 -4.81 13.18
CA ARG A 72 -0.77 -5.80 14.19
C ARG A 72 -0.79 -7.20 13.61
N SER A 73 -0.50 -8.21 14.43
CA SER A 73 -0.56 -9.60 14.00
C SER A 73 -1.96 -9.97 13.50
N PHE A 74 -2.05 -10.55 12.30
CA PHE A 74 -3.27 -11.14 11.76
C PHE A 74 -3.34 -12.67 11.95
N VAL A 75 -2.45 -13.26 12.76
CA VAL A 75 -2.55 -14.70 13.15
C VAL A 75 -3.96 -15.10 13.63
N PRO A 76 -4.71 -14.27 14.40
CA PRO A 76 -6.09 -14.60 14.76
C PRO A 76 -7.00 -14.83 13.54
N LEU A 77 -6.83 -14.05 12.47
CA LEU A 77 -7.60 -14.20 11.22
C LEU A 77 -7.20 -15.45 10.44
N LEU A 78 -5.92 -15.84 10.48
CA LEU A 78 -5.43 -17.09 9.86
C LEU A 78 -6.02 -18.32 10.55
N LYS A 79 -6.22 -18.26 11.88
CA LYS A 79 -6.88 -19.33 12.65
C LYS A 79 -8.39 -19.33 12.40
N ASN A 80 -9.03 -18.18 12.50
CA ASN A 80 -10.47 -17.99 12.31
C ASN A 80 -10.74 -16.73 11.47
N PRO A 81 -11.19 -16.86 10.21
CA PRO A 81 -11.52 -15.71 9.36
C PRO A 81 -12.58 -14.76 9.94
N ASN A 82 -13.41 -15.26 10.87
CA ASN A 82 -14.45 -14.50 11.56
C ASN A 82 -14.03 -13.99 12.94
N ALA A 83 -12.73 -14.05 13.27
CA ALA A 83 -12.24 -13.53 14.55
C ALA A 83 -12.60 -12.06 14.73
N LYS A 84 -12.80 -11.65 16.00
CA LYS A 84 -12.97 -10.23 16.32
C LYS A 84 -11.73 -9.47 15.83
N TRP A 85 -11.99 -8.45 15.02
CA TRP A 85 -10.94 -7.64 14.42
C TRP A 85 -11.38 -6.18 14.53
N LYS A 86 -10.61 -5.41 15.29
CA LYS A 86 -10.97 -4.02 15.60
C LYS A 86 -10.80 -3.16 14.35
N ASP A 87 -11.79 -2.35 14.00
CA ASP A 87 -11.64 -1.43 12.87
C ASP A 87 -10.52 -0.41 13.13
N ARG A 88 -9.87 0.07 12.06
CA ARG A 88 -8.81 1.09 12.13
C ARG A 88 -8.73 1.85 10.81
N TYR A 89 -8.12 3.02 10.84
CA TYR A 89 -7.73 3.72 9.63
C TYR A 89 -6.39 3.22 9.09
N LEU A 90 -6.35 3.05 7.77
CA LEU A 90 -5.14 2.83 6.98
C LEU A 90 -4.99 4.01 6.02
N PHE A 91 -3.76 4.48 5.89
CA PHE A 91 -3.44 5.67 5.12
C PHE A 91 -2.62 5.29 3.88
N THR A 92 -2.87 5.99 2.78
CA THR A 92 -2.05 5.93 1.57
C THR A 92 -1.74 7.35 1.17
N GLN A 93 -0.48 7.62 0.82
CA GLN A 93 -0.06 8.90 0.28
C GLN A 93 0.82 8.70 -0.94
N GLY A 94 0.44 9.31 -2.06
CA GLY A 94 1.29 9.45 -3.23
C GLY A 94 2.35 10.52 -3.02
N ALA A 95 3.42 10.19 -2.30
CA ALA A 95 4.51 11.10 -1.96
C ALA A 95 5.42 11.42 -3.17
N ARG A 96 4.88 12.18 -4.13
CA ARG A 96 5.59 12.59 -5.35
C ARG A 96 5.32 14.07 -5.63
N TRP A 97 6.38 14.86 -5.54
CA TRP A 97 6.41 16.29 -5.83
C TRP A 97 7.76 16.66 -6.43
N LYS A 98 7.91 17.93 -6.84
CA LYS A 98 9.17 18.45 -7.36
C LYS A 98 10.23 18.42 -6.25
N THR A 99 11.48 18.07 -6.58
CA THR A 99 12.61 18.17 -5.64
C THR A 99 12.70 19.58 -5.04
N GLY A 100 12.84 19.65 -3.72
CA GLY A 100 12.89 20.90 -2.95
C GLY A 100 11.53 21.58 -2.74
N ALA A 101 10.41 20.96 -3.15
CA ALA A 101 9.09 21.44 -2.78
C ALA A 101 8.78 21.10 -1.32
N GLU A 102 7.99 21.95 -0.64
CA GLU A 102 7.47 21.63 0.69
C GLU A 102 6.41 20.52 0.58
N PRO A 103 6.63 19.33 1.17
CA PRO A 103 5.67 18.22 1.10
C PRO A 103 4.26 18.57 1.54
N THR A 104 4.12 19.46 2.54
CA THR A 104 2.82 19.82 3.12
C THR A 104 1.89 20.48 2.10
N ASP A 105 2.43 21.20 1.11
CA ASP A 105 1.64 21.77 -0.01
C ASP A 105 1.00 20.69 -0.91
N HIS A 106 1.44 19.43 -0.75
CA HIS A 106 0.99 18.28 -1.49
C HIS A 106 0.23 17.26 -0.64
N MET A 107 0.02 17.52 0.66
CA MET A 107 -0.59 16.54 1.56
C MET A 107 -2.00 16.12 1.14
N TRP A 108 -2.77 17.03 0.54
CA TRP A 108 -4.15 16.80 0.09
C TRP A 108 -4.24 16.28 -1.35
N LYS A 109 -3.15 15.75 -1.90
CA LYS A 109 -3.10 15.18 -3.26
C LYS A 109 -2.73 13.70 -3.18
N ARG A 110 -3.42 12.88 -3.98
CA ARG A 110 -3.14 11.44 -4.13
C ARG A 110 -3.13 10.69 -2.80
N PHE A 111 -4.00 11.09 -1.88
CA PHE A 111 -4.14 10.45 -0.59
C PHE A 111 -5.41 9.60 -0.51
N ALA A 112 -5.38 8.62 0.36
CA ALA A 112 -6.58 7.91 0.77
C ALA A 112 -6.55 7.52 2.25
N VAL A 113 -7.75 7.47 2.84
CA VAL A 113 -8.00 6.93 4.18
C VAL A 113 -9.03 5.83 4.03
N ARG A 114 -8.75 4.64 4.54
CA ARG A 114 -9.74 3.54 4.54
C ARG A 114 -9.93 2.94 5.91
N ASN A 115 -11.15 2.49 6.19
CA ASN A 115 -11.46 1.54 7.25
C ASN A 115 -12.14 0.30 6.65
N GLU A 116 -12.76 -0.56 7.47
CA GLU A 116 -13.45 -1.78 7.03
C GLU A 116 -14.56 -1.56 5.98
N ARG A 117 -15.19 -0.39 5.96
CA ARG A 117 -16.32 -0.10 5.07
C ARG A 117 -16.01 0.98 4.04
N PHE A 118 -15.47 2.11 4.49
CA PHE A 118 -15.32 3.29 3.66
C PHE A 118 -13.88 3.49 3.20
N ARG A 119 -13.73 4.05 2.01
CA ARG A 119 -12.48 4.71 1.58
C ARG A 119 -12.79 6.14 1.17
N LEU A 120 -12.11 7.09 1.81
CA LEU A 120 -11.99 8.46 1.33
C LEU A 120 -10.78 8.54 0.39
N VAL A 121 -10.98 8.99 -0.84
CA VAL A 121 -9.91 9.33 -1.79
C VAL A 121 -10.08 10.80 -2.15
N GLU A 122 -9.12 11.62 -1.74
CA GLU A 122 -9.20 13.08 -1.88
C GLU A 122 -10.53 13.65 -1.35
N ASN A 123 -11.44 14.02 -2.24
CA ASN A 123 -12.72 14.63 -1.90
C ASN A 123 -13.90 13.64 -1.93
N SER A 124 -13.70 12.42 -2.42
CA SER A 124 -14.78 11.45 -2.64
C SER A 124 -14.74 10.31 -1.64
N LEU A 125 -15.89 9.96 -1.08
CA LEU A 125 -16.03 8.84 -0.16
C LEU A 125 -16.76 7.69 -0.85
N TYR A 126 -16.22 6.49 -0.74
CA TYR A 126 -16.80 5.28 -1.33
C TYR A 126 -17.16 4.27 -0.25
N ASP A 127 -18.35 3.67 -0.35
CA ASP A 127 -18.72 2.50 0.44
C ASP A 127 -18.19 1.24 -0.24
N MET A 128 -17.03 0.77 0.19
CA MET A 128 -16.30 -0.33 -0.45
C MET A 128 -16.98 -1.70 -0.30
N LYS A 129 -17.98 -1.82 0.59
CA LYS A 129 -18.78 -3.04 0.71
C LYS A 129 -19.90 -3.08 -0.34
N ALA A 130 -20.47 -1.93 -0.67
CA ALA A 130 -21.51 -1.81 -1.69
C ALA A 130 -20.95 -1.56 -3.09
N ASP A 131 -19.82 -0.85 -3.20
CA ASP A 131 -19.21 -0.40 -4.45
C ASP A 131 -17.68 -0.61 -4.45
N PRO A 132 -17.21 -1.86 -4.62
CA PRO A 132 -15.78 -2.18 -4.69
C PRO A 132 -15.04 -1.49 -5.85
N SER A 133 -15.77 -1.03 -6.88
CA SER A 133 -15.24 -0.36 -8.06
C SER A 133 -15.13 1.16 -7.92
N GLN A 134 -15.54 1.74 -6.78
CA GLN A 134 -15.49 3.20 -6.51
C GLN A 134 -16.16 4.05 -7.60
N THR A 135 -17.37 3.65 -8.01
CA THR A 135 -18.17 4.31 -9.03
C THR A 135 -19.10 5.39 -8.47
N THR A 136 -19.49 5.29 -7.20
CA THR A 136 -20.49 6.16 -6.56
C THR A 136 -19.89 6.91 -5.37
N ASP A 137 -19.77 8.23 -5.50
CA ASP A 137 -19.41 9.09 -4.37
C ASP A 137 -20.60 9.21 -3.39
N VAL A 138 -20.34 8.96 -2.11
CA VAL A 138 -21.32 9.04 -1.02
C VAL A 138 -20.92 10.06 0.05
N ALA A 139 -19.94 10.95 -0.21
CA ALA A 139 -19.46 11.93 0.76
C ALA A 139 -20.58 12.76 1.40
N ASP A 140 -21.50 13.28 0.58
CA ASP A 140 -22.63 14.11 1.06
C ASP A 140 -23.59 13.35 1.98
N LYS A 141 -23.66 12.02 1.84
CA LYS A 141 -24.50 11.16 2.70
C LYS A 141 -23.83 10.85 4.04
N PHE A 142 -22.51 10.95 4.12
CA PHE A 142 -21.71 10.61 5.30
C PHE A 142 -20.71 11.71 5.71
N PRO A 143 -21.17 12.96 5.91
CA PRO A 143 -20.26 14.09 6.16
C PRO A 143 -19.45 13.92 7.46
N LYS A 144 -20.03 13.26 8.48
CA LYS A 144 -19.32 12.93 9.72
C LYS A 144 -18.16 11.95 9.48
N THR A 145 -18.34 10.95 8.63
CA THR A 145 -17.30 9.99 8.27
C THR A 145 -16.17 10.69 7.51
N VAL A 146 -16.50 11.56 6.54
CA VAL A 146 -15.51 12.36 5.81
C VAL A 146 -14.68 13.20 6.78
N LYS A 147 -15.35 13.91 7.70
CA LYS A 147 -14.68 14.72 8.72
C LYS A 147 -13.72 13.89 9.57
N SER A 148 -14.18 12.79 10.17
CA SER A 148 -13.32 11.93 10.99
C SER A 148 -12.13 11.34 10.22
N MET A 149 -12.32 10.94 8.97
CA MET A 149 -11.23 10.42 8.15
C MET A 149 -10.20 11.51 7.79
N ARG A 150 -10.64 12.74 7.49
CA ARG A 150 -9.72 13.86 7.24
C ARG A 150 -8.93 14.25 8.48
N GLU A 151 -9.58 14.34 9.63
CA GLU A 151 -8.90 14.61 10.91
C GLU A 151 -7.85 13.54 11.23
N ALA A 152 -8.19 12.26 11.00
CA ALA A 152 -7.24 11.16 11.16
C ALA A 152 -6.05 11.25 10.18
N TYR A 153 -6.31 11.64 8.94
CA TYR A 153 -5.25 11.83 7.94
C TYR A 153 -4.34 13.01 8.26
N GLU A 154 -4.90 14.13 8.70
CA GLU A 154 -4.13 15.30 9.12
C GLU A 154 -3.20 14.94 10.28
N LYS A 155 -3.70 14.18 11.26
CA LYS A 155 -2.85 13.65 12.33
C LYS A 155 -1.75 12.72 11.80
N PHE A 156 -2.09 11.78 10.92
CA PHE A 156 -1.10 10.91 10.27
C PHE A 156 -0.02 11.73 9.54
N TRP A 157 -0.41 12.79 8.84
CA TRP A 157 0.52 13.68 8.15
C TRP A 157 1.45 14.41 9.12
N GLN A 158 0.91 14.98 10.19
CA GLN A 158 1.70 15.64 11.23
C GLN A 158 2.72 14.69 11.88
N ASP A 159 2.32 13.45 12.14
CA ASP A 159 3.19 12.43 12.73
C ASP A 159 4.29 11.96 11.74
N THR A 160 4.02 11.98 10.43
CA THR A 160 4.95 11.46 9.41
C THR A 160 5.84 12.53 8.76
N ARG A 161 5.42 13.79 8.71
CA ARG A 161 6.19 14.89 8.11
C ARG A 161 7.61 15.04 8.70
N PRO A 162 7.84 14.90 10.03
CA PRO A 162 9.18 14.92 10.60
C PRO A 162 10.07 13.73 10.20
N LEU A 163 9.46 12.62 9.74
CA LEU A 163 10.16 11.40 9.31
C LEU A 163 10.61 11.46 7.84
N MET A 164 10.17 12.47 7.09
CA MET A 164 10.59 12.71 5.69
C MET A 164 11.99 13.36 5.66
N VAL A 165 12.99 12.65 6.14
CA VAL A 165 14.37 13.17 6.34
C VAL A 165 15.19 13.30 5.06
N ASN A 166 14.67 12.82 3.93
CA ASN A 166 15.38 12.78 2.64
C ASN A 166 14.91 13.84 1.64
N GLU A 167 14.03 14.77 2.03
CA GLU A 167 13.50 15.79 1.11
C GLU A 167 14.60 16.72 0.57
N ASP A 168 15.65 16.95 1.37
CA ASP A 168 16.82 17.76 1.01
C ASP A 168 18.03 16.91 0.60
N ALA A 169 17.87 15.58 0.49
CA ALA A 169 18.97 14.71 0.11
C ALA A 169 19.42 15.02 -1.34
N PRO A 170 20.73 15.23 -1.58
CA PRO A 170 21.22 15.53 -2.92
C PRO A 170 20.94 14.35 -3.85
N MET A 171 20.36 14.64 -5.01
CA MET A 171 20.20 13.65 -6.06
C MET A 171 21.57 13.19 -6.57
N SER A 172 21.72 11.89 -6.80
CA SER A 172 22.94 11.37 -7.42
C SER A 172 23.17 12.05 -8.78
N PRO A 173 24.38 12.59 -9.04
CA PRO A 173 24.70 13.22 -10.32
C PRO A 173 24.74 12.19 -11.46
N THR A 174 24.83 10.91 -11.12
CA THR A 174 24.83 9.79 -12.08
C THR A 174 23.64 8.87 -11.84
N ARG A 175 23.15 8.26 -12.92
CA ARG A 175 22.17 7.18 -12.85
C ARG A 175 22.93 5.86 -12.93
N PRO A 176 23.26 5.20 -11.79
CA PRO A 176 24.22 4.09 -11.78
C PRO A 176 23.81 2.96 -12.72
N TYR A 177 22.51 2.63 -12.81
CA TYR A 177 22.03 1.61 -13.74
C TYR A 177 22.23 1.97 -15.21
N HIS A 178 22.19 3.25 -15.58
CA HIS A 178 22.44 3.67 -16.97
C HIS A 178 23.93 3.60 -17.27
N VAL A 179 24.78 4.04 -16.34
CA VAL A 179 26.24 3.93 -16.45
C VAL A 179 26.67 2.47 -16.57
N LEU A 180 26.10 1.59 -15.74
CA LEU A 180 26.37 0.16 -15.80
C LEU A 180 25.87 -0.46 -17.11
N TYR A 181 24.69 -0.07 -17.57
CA TYR A 181 24.13 -0.51 -18.86
C TYR A 181 25.03 -0.10 -20.03
N GLU A 182 25.43 1.16 -20.12
CA GLU A 182 26.32 1.67 -21.17
C GLU A 182 27.69 0.99 -21.11
N LYS A 183 28.23 0.78 -19.91
CA LYS A 183 29.49 0.05 -19.73
C LYS A 183 29.38 -1.38 -20.27
N GLN A 184 28.34 -2.12 -19.89
CA GLN A 184 28.09 -3.47 -20.38
C GLN A 184 27.91 -3.50 -21.90
N LEU A 185 27.10 -2.58 -22.44
CA LEU A 185 26.84 -2.47 -23.86
C LEU A 185 28.14 -2.25 -24.66
N ASN A 186 29.04 -1.41 -24.15
CA ASN A 186 30.30 -1.09 -24.82
C ASN A 186 31.38 -2.17 -24.65
N SER A 187 31.39 -2.93 -23.55
CA SER A 187 32.42 -3.95 -23.31
C SER A 187 32.04 -5.33 -23.83
N GLU A 188 30.82 -5.78 -23.54
CA GLU A 188 30.38 -7.16 -23.76
C GLU A 188 29.14 -7.24 -24.68
N GLY A 189 28.48 -6.10 -24.95
CA GLY A 189 27.20 -6.04 -25.64
C GLY A 189 26.03 -6.48 -24.75
N ILE A 190 24.84 -6.59 -25.35
CA ILE A 190 23.67 -7.16 -24.68
C ILE A 190 23.68 -8.69 -24.90
N PRO A 191 23.76 -9.51 -23.84
CA PRO A 191 23.74 -10.96 -23.98
C PRO A 191 22.50 -11.40 -24.75
N VAL A 192 22.70 -12.25 -25.76
CA VAL A 192 21.58 -12.91 -26.43
C VAL A 192 20.89 -13.81 -25.40
N TRP A 193 19.62 -13.51 -25.11
CA TRP A 193 18.84 -14.31 -24.18
C TRP A 193 18.80 -15.77 -24.65
N ARG A 194 19.17 -16.69 -23.76
CA ARG A 194 19.06 -18.14 -23.97
C ARG A 194 18.07 -18.68 -22.97
N MET A 195 17.10 -19.46 -23.45
CA MET A 195 16.13 -20.13 -22.60
C MET A 195 16.88 -21.07 -21.61
N PRO A 196 16.67 -20.93 -20.29
CA PRO A 196 17.26 -21.85 -19.33
C PRO A 196 16.68 -23.26 -19.51
N LYS A 197 17.51 -24.29 -19.33
CA LYS A 197 17.01 -25.67 -19.20
C LYS A 197 16.34 -25.79 -17.84
N LEU A 198 15.06 -26.14 -17.84
CA LEU A 198 14.29 -26.49 -16.64
C LEU A 198 14.77 -27.83 -16.07
#